data_AF-A0AAX6MMV1-F1
#
_entry.id   AF-A0AAX6MMV1-F1
#
_cell.length_a   1.000
_cell.length_b   1.000
_cell.length_c   1.000
_cell.angle_alpha   90.00
_cell.angle_beta   90.00
_cell.angle_gamma   90.00
#
_symmetry.space_group_name_H-M   'P 1'
#
loop_
_entity.id
_entity.type
_entity.pdbx_description
1 polymer ?
#
loop_
_entity_poly.entity_id
_entity_poly.type
_entity_poly.pdbx_seq_one_letter_code
_entity_poly.pdbx_strand_id
1 'polypeptide(L)'
;MPHKEEEHTEFTPELYPPFPSDVPTVSLETITLSKLLGGDATEQDRVFDSCVGRGFFYLELDGCTEGHIIRQGAEQIALAGERVFRLPLAEKMNYKMAKSLFGYKYAGATITDKAGTPDTAEFFNVGKNDMIVPNDHMARPWPPAILDSKPLFANYIKTAHSVGLMILKILAEKLGIDPSEMANRHRIEEPSGDHVRITRGPPRETDEMPEIQTPSHTDFGT
;
A
#
# COMPACT_ATOMS: atom_id res chain seq x y z
N MET A 1 -22.32 22.90 3.03
CA MET A 1 -22.44 22.35 4.40
C MET A 1 -21.04 21.96 4.83
N PRO A 2 -20.58 22.28 6.05
CA PRO A 2 -19.28 21.81 6.48
C PRO A 2 -19.35 20.27 6.52
N HIS A 3 -18.48 19.62 5.75
CA HIS A 3 -18.33 18.17 5.80
C HIS A 3 -17.90 17.84 7.23
N LYS A 4 -18.74 17.09 7.96
CA LYS A 4 -18.35 16.52 9.24
C LYS A 4 -17.14 15.65 8.95
N GLU A 5 -15.97 16.02 9.48
CA GLU A 5 -14.77 15.20 9.33
C GLU A 5 -15.10 13.80 9.89
N GLU A 6 -15.04 12.79 9.03
CA GLU A 6 -15.24 11.41 9.43
C GLU A 6 -13.97 11.00 10.20
N GLU A 7 -14.08 10.92 11.52
CA GLU A 7 -12.97 10.57 12.42
C GLU A 7 -12.59 9.07 12.34
N HIS A 8 -13.41 8.24 11.69
CA HIS A 8 -13.26 6.78 11.66
C HIS A 8 -13.51 6.21 10.26
N THR A 9 -12.74 5.17 9.93
CA THR A 9 -12.89 4.39 8.68
C THR A 9 -14.17 3.56 8.69
N GLU A 10 -14.66 3.18 7.52
CA GLU A 10 -15.81 2.26 7.34
C GLU A 10 -15.59 0.92 8.07
N PHE A 11 -14.33 0.53 8.29
CA PHE A 11 -13.92 -0.66 9.02
C PHE A 11 -13.22 -0.30 10.34
N THR A 12 -13.71 -0.85 11.46
CA THR A 12 -13.10 -0.74 12.80
C THR A 12 -12.93 -2.16 13.36
N PRO A 13 -11.72 -2.75 13.33
CA PRO A 13 -11.49 -4.16 13.63
C PRO A 13 -12.11 -4.64 14.95
N GLU A 14 -12.09 -3.81 15.99
CA GLU A 14 -12.59 -4.13 17.32
C GLU A 14 -14.10 -4.34 17.39
N LEU A 15 -14.84 -3.89 16.37
CA LEU A 15 -16.29 -4.07 16.26
C LEU A 15 -16.69 -5.40 15.60
N TYR A 16 -15.72 -6.16 15.08
CA TYR A 16 -15.94 -7.43 14.40
C TYR A 16 -15.55 -8.62 15.28
N PRO A 17 -16.16 -9.82 15.09
CA PRO A 17 -15.81 -11.00 15.87
C PRO A 17 -14.32 -11.37 15.69
N PRO A 18 -13.68 -11.97 16.71
CA PRO A 18 -12.30 -12.41 16.59
C PRO A 18 -12.17 -13.50 15.52
N PHE A 19 -10.94 -13.67 15.01
CA PHE A 19 -10.65 -14.73 14.06
C PHE A 19 -11.00 -16.12 14.64
N PRO A 20 -11.67 -17.01 13.89
CA PRO A 20 -12.07 -18.33 14.39
C PRO A 20 -10.88 -19.17 14.86
N SER A 21 -11.04 -19.87 15.99
CA SER A 21 -9.98 -20.69 16.60
C SER A 21 -9.82 -22.08 15.97
N ASP A 22 -10.74 -22.49 15.10
CA ASP A 22 -10.82 -23.80 14.48
C ASP A 22 -10.32 -23.82 13.02
N VAL A 23 -9.92 -22.66 12.48
CA VAL A 23 -9.35 -22.54 11.15
C VAL A 23 -7.83 -22.74 11.21
N PRO A 24 -7.23 -23.65 10.40
CA PRO A 24 -5.79 -23.82 10.36
C PRO A 24 -5.07 -22.52 9.99
N THR A 25 -4.05 -22.17 10.75
CA THR A 25 -3.23 -20.97 10.52
C THR A 25 -1.77 -21.34 10.23
N VAL A 26 -1.05 -20.40 9.64
CA VAL A 26 0.40 -20.46 9.48
C VAL A 26 1.01 -19.23 10.14
N SER A 27 2.03 -19.44 10.98
CA SER A 27 2.77 -18.33 11.58
C SER A 27 3.75 -17.74 10.56
N LEU A 28 3.69 -16.43 10.38
CA LEU A 28 4.69 -15.65 9.68
C LEU A 28 5.62 -15.00 10.71
N GLU A 29 6.88 -14.78 10.32
CA GLU A 29 7.84 -14.07 11.15
C GLU A 29 7.43 -12.60 11.31
N THR A 30 7.61 -12.07 12.51
CA THR A 30 7.45 -10.63 12.80
C THR A 30 8.83 -10.03 13.08
N ILE A 31 9.19 -9.05 12.26
CA ILE A 31 10.44 -8.30 12.31
C ILE A 31 10.18 -6.93 12.94
N THR A 32 10.98 -6.53 13.92
CA THR A 32 10.84 -5.25 14.63
C THR A 32 11.55 -4.13 13.89
N LEU A 33 10.79 -3.13 13.40
CA LEU A 33 11.35 -1.99 12.66
C LEU A 33 12.35 -1.17 13.48
N SER A 34 12.05 -0.91 14.76
CA SER A 34 12.95 -0.12 15.62
C SER A 34 14.32 -0.77 15.82
N LYS A 35 14.41 -2.10 15.80
CA LYS A 35 15.68 -2.84 15.82
C LYS A 35 16.44 -2.73 14.50
N LEU A 36 15.74 -2.81 13.37
CA LEU A 36 16.36 -2.61 12.05
C LEU A 36 16.95 -1.20 11.91
N LEU A 37 16.20 -0.18 12.33
CA LEU A 37 16.68 1.20 12.37
C LEU A 37 17.88 1.37 13.31
N GLY A 38 17.95 0.56 14.38
CA GLY A 38 19.09 0.48 15.29
C GLY A 38 20.29 -0.32 14.75
N GLY A 39 20.20 -0.91 13.54
CA GLY A 39 21.28 -1.70 12.95
C GLY A 39 21.48 -3.07 13.59
N ASP A 40 20.45 -3.64 14.21
CA ASP A 40 20.55 -4.95 14.86
C ASP A 40 20.84 -6.06 13.83
N ALA A 41 22.03 -6.66 13.92
CA ALA A 41 22.49 -7.67 12.97
C ALA A 41 21.62 -8.95 12.99
N THR A 42 21.10 -9.34 14.16
CA THR A 42 20.25 -10.52 14.29
C THR A 42 18.92 -10.29 13.59
N GLU A 43 18.35 -9.10 13.75
CA GLU A 43 17.09 -8.73 13.11
C GLU A 43 17.26 -8.62 11.59
N GLN A 44 18.41 -8.15 11.11
CA GLN A 44 18.76 -8.16 9.69
C GLN A 44 18.93 -9.57 9.12
N ASP A 45 19.51 -10.51 9.87
CA ASP A 45 19.57 -11.93 9.48
C ASP A 45 18.15 -12.50 9.33
N ARG A 46 17.26 -12.19 10.29
CA ARG A 46 15.86 -12.62 10.24
C ARG A 46 15.10 -12.07 9.02
N VAL A 47 15.39 -10.84 8.58
CA VAL A 47 14.85 -10.29 7.32
C VAL A 47 15.30 -11.15 6.14
N PHE A 48 16.59 -11.42 6.02
CA PHE A 48 17.14 -12.21 4.92
C PHE A 48 16.55 -13.63 4.89
N ASP A 49 16.56 -14.32 6.03
CA ASP A 49 16.02 -15.68 6.15
C ASP A 49 14.53 -15.74 5.82
N SER A 50 13.74 -14.73 6.23
CA SER A 50 12.32 -14.65 5.90
C SER A 50 12.07 -14.44 4.41
N CYS A 51 12.86 -13.59 3.76
CA CYS A 51 12.81 -13.35 2.32
C CYS A 51 13.21 -14.59 1.50
N VAL A 52 14.26 -15.31 1.92
CA VAL A 52 14.71 -16.55 1.24
C VAL A 52 13.75 -17.72 1.49
N GLY A 53 13.20 -17.81 2.70
CA GLY A 53 12.34 -18.90 3.13
C GLY A 53 10.92 -18.79 2.57
N ARG A 54 10.07 -18.00 3.23
CA ARG A 54 8.65 -17.86 2.87
C ARG A 54 8.39 -16.75 1.85
N GLY A 55 9.33 -15.82 1.69
CA GLY A 55 9.18 -14.65 0.83
C GLY A 55 8.41 -13.49 1.46
N PHE A 56 7.90 -13.64 2.70
CA PHE A 56 7.10 -12.63 3.39
C PHE A 56 7.32 -12.67 4.90
N PHE A 57 7.18 -11.52 5.54
CA PHE A 57 7.20 -11.32 6.99
C PHE A 57 6.30 -10.13 7.37
N TYR A 58 5.88 -10.05 8.63
CA TYR A 58 5.27 -8.85 9.20
C TYR A 58 6.34 -7.91 9.71
N LEU A 59 6.15 -6.60 9.50
CA LEU A 59 7.00 -5.57 10.08
C LEU A 59 6.26 -4.91 11.25
N GLU A 60 6.75 -5.09 12.47
CA GLU A 60 6.24 -4.43 13.67
C GLU A 60 6.69 -2.97 13.68
N LEU A 61 5.70 -2.07 13.67
CA LEU A 61 5.89 -0.62 13.50
C LEU A 61 6.03 0.15 14.81
N ASP A 62 5.85 -0.51 15.96
CA ASP A 62 5.90 0.17 17.25
C ASP A 62 7.34 0.51 17.70
N GLY A 63 7.44 1.51 18.56
CA GLY A 63 8.72 1.92 19.16
C GLY A 63 9.62 2.80 18.30
N CYS A 64 9.14 3.32 17.16
CA CYS A 64 9.88 4.28 16.33
C CYS A 64 8.98 5.30 15.63
N THR A 65 9.54 6.44 15.23
CA THR A 65 8.82 7.53 14.57
C THR A 65 8.32 7.12 13.19
N GLU A 66 9.15 6.42 12.42
CA GLU A 66 8.85 5.95 11.07
C GLU A 66 7.66 5.00 11.06
N GLY A 67 7.64 4.05 12.00
CA GLY A 67 6.52 3.12 12.12
C GLY A 67 5.23 3.80 12.56
N HIS A 68 5.30 4.82 13.43
CA HIS A 68 4.13 5.64 13.75
C HIS A 68 3.58 6.39 12.53
N ILE A 69 4.46 7.00 11.73
CA ILE A 69 4.08 7.70 10.49
C ILE A 69 3.42 6.73 9.50
N ILE A 70 3.98 5.53 9.30
CA ILE A 70 3.41 4.53 8.40
C ILE A 70 2.04 4.06 8.92
N ARG A 71 1.93 3.70 10.20
CA ARG A 71 0.68 3.21 10.78
C ARG A 71 -0.44 4.25 10.71
N GLN A 72 -0.21 5.44 11.23
CA GLN A 72 -1.20 6.52 11.20
C GLN A 72 -1.49 6.97 9.76
N GLY A 73 -0.45 7.03 8.92
CA GLY A 73 -0.59 7.41 7.53
C GLY A 73 -1.47 6.45 6.74
N ALA A 74 -1.34 5.13 6.96
CA ALA A 74 -2.18 4.13 6.32
C ALA A 74 -3.68 4.30 6.69
N GLU A 75 -3.99 4.52 7.97
CA GLU A 75 -5.36 4.77 8.44
C GLU A 75 -5.96 6.04 7.79
N GLN A 76 -5.19 7.14 7.78
CA GLN A 76 -5.64 8.41 7.22
C GLN A 76 -5.75 8.39 5.68
N ILE A 77 -4.88 7.64 5.01
CA ILE A 77 -4.97 7.40 3.56
C ILE A 77 -6.20 6.54 3.23
N ALA A 78 -6.55 5.56 4.07
CA ALA A 78 -7.78 4.79 3.90
C ALA A 78 -9.02 5.70 3.93
N LEU A 79 -9.08 6.66 4.88
CA LEU A 79 -10.14 7.68 4.92
C LEU A 79 -10.19 8.54 3.65
N ALA A 80 -9.02 8.96 3.13
CA ALA A 80 -8.96 9.69 1.86
C ALA A 80 -9.48 8.82 0.70
N GLY A 81 -9.14 7.54 0.71
CA GLY A 81 -9.63 6.52 -0.20
C GLY A 81 -11.15 6.36 -0.17
N GLU A 82 -11.75 6.21 1.00
CA GLU A 82 -13.20 6.12 1.20
C GLU A 82 -13.92 7.34 0.61
N ARG A 83 -13.39 8.55 0.84
CA ARG A 83 -13.92 9.78 0.23
C ARG A 83 -13.85 9.73 -1.30
N VAL A 84 -12.76 9.23 -1.88
CA VAL A 84 -12.65 9.04 -3.34
C VAL A 84 -13.66 8.02 -3.85
N PHE A 85 -13.81 6.88 -3.18
CA PHE A 85 -14.68 5.81 -3.64
C PHE A 85 -16.18 6.11 -3.48
N ARG A 86 -16.54 7.05 -2.59
CA ARG A 86 -17.90 7.60 -2.43
C ARG A 86 -18.32 8.53 -3.58
N LEU A 87 -17.37 9.04 -4.38
CA LEU A 87 -17.69 9.86 -5.55
C LEU A 87 -18.51 9.06 -6.58
N PRO A 88 -19.42 9.71 -7.32
CA PRO A 88 -20.13 9.07 -8.43
C PRO A 88 -19.17 8.44 -9.44
N LEU A 89 -19.53 7.30 -10.02
CA LEU A 89 -18.69 6.60 -10.99
C LEU A 89 -18.23 7.53 -12.14
N ALA A 90 -19.14 8.36 -12.67
CA ALA A 90 -18.82 9.32 -13.73
C ALA A 90 -17.68 10.28 -13.34
N GLU A 91 -17.62 10.68 -12.06
CA GLU A 91 -16.55 11.54 -11.55
C GLU A 91 -15.24 10.76 -11.37
N LYS A 92 -15.30 9.55 -10.79
CA LYS A 92 -14.12 8.66 -10.64
C LYS A 92 -13.48 8.36 -11.99
N MET A 93 -14.28 8.20 -13.04
CA MET A 93 -13.81 7.92 -14.39
C MET A 93 -13.01 9.07 -15.04
N ASN A 94 -13.11 10.30 -14.53
CA ASN A 94 -12.22 11.40 -14.94
C ASN A 94 -10.75 11.15 -14.55
N TYR A 95 -10.51 10.26 -13.59
CA TYR A 95 -9.18 9.91 -13.09
C TYR A 95 -8.72 8.52 -13.54
N LYS A 96 -9.38 7.92 -14.54
CA LYS A 96 -9.13 6.54 -14.99
C LYS A 96 -7.66 6.24 -15.24
N MET A 97 -7.22 5.04 -14.84
CA MET A 97 -5.99 4.41 -15.28
C MET A 97 -6.06 4.19 -16.80
N ALA A 98 -5.46 5.10 -17.57
CA ALA A 98 -5.36 4.99 -19.02
C ALA A 98 -4.14 4.12 -19.39
N LYS A 99 -3.16 4.66 -20.11
CA LYS A 99 -1.87 4.00 -20.37
C LYS A 99 -0.87 4.20 -19.21
N SER A 100 -1.38 4.38 -18.00
CA SER A 100 -0.60 4.70 -16.79
C SER A 100 -0.95 3.74 -15.67
N LEU A 101 0.00 3.49 -14.77
CA LEU A 101 -0.22 2.77 -13.52
C LEU A 101 -1.03 3.58 -12.50
N PHE A 102 -1.24 4.87 -12.74
CA PHE A 102 -1.85 5.77 -11.77
C PHE A 102 -3.32 6.02 -12.09
N GLY A 103 -4.14 6.17 -11.05
CA GLY A 103 -5.54 6.60 -11.12
C GLY A 103 -6.54 5.53 -10.77
N TYR A 104 -7.76 5.73 -11.24
CA TYR A 104 -8.91 4.91 -10.92
C TYR A 104 -9.06 3.70 -11.85
N LYS A 105 -9.29 2.52 -11.27
CA LYS A 105 -9.74 1.31 -11.95
C LYS A 105 -11.07 0.89 -11.35
N TYR A 106 -12.08 0.71 -12.19
CA TYR A 106 -13.43 0.29 -11.81
C TYR A 106 -13.51 -1.22 -11.57
N ALA A 107 -14.40 -1.68 -10.69
CA ALA A 107 -14.68 -3.10 -10.47
C ALA A 107 -15.09 -3.82 -11.77
N GLY A 108 -14.60 -5.03 -11.98
CA GLY A 108 -14.86 -5.84 -13.16
C GLY A 108 -14.00 -5.51 -14.39
N ALA A 109 -13.02 -4.61 -14.26
CA ALA A 109 -12.11 -4.27 -15.36
C ALA A 109 -11.03 -5.34 -15.60
N THR A 110 -10.83 -6.29 -14.68
CA THR A 110 -9.83 -7.35 -14.77
C THR A 110 -10.50 -8.72 -14.71
N ILE A 111 -10.04 -9.65 -15.54
CA ILE A 111 -10.48 -11.05 -15.52
C ILE A 111 -9.60 -11.83 -14.56
N THR A 112 -10.22 -12.54 -13.61
CA THR A 112 -9.51 -13.16 -12.49
C THR A 112 -9.19 -14.63 -12.69
N ASP A 113 -9.88 -15.30 -13.60
CA ASP A 113 -9.73 -16.73 -13.84
C ASP A 113 -9.99 -17.10 -15.32
N LYS A 114 -9.80 -18.39 -15.64
CA LYS A 114 -10.04 -18.94 -16.99
C LYS A 114 -11.52 -18.98 -17.37
N ALA A 115 -12.44 -18.86 -16.41
CA ALA A 115 -13.87 -18.84 -16.67
C ALA A 115 -14.35 -17.45 -17.10
N GLY A 116 -13.49 -16.43 -17.02
CA GLY A 116 -13.84 -15.06 -17.38
C GLY A 116 -14.48 -14.28 -16.23
N THR A 117 -14.31 -14.73 -14.98
CA THR A 117 -14.86 -14.04 -13.81
C THR A 117 -14.25 -12.63 -13.70
N PRO A 118 -15.06 -11.57 -13.69
CA PRO A 118 -14.56 -10.22 -13.45
C PRO A 118 -14.19 -10.04 -11.97
N ASP A 119 -13.17 -9.23 -11.70
CA ASP A 119 -12.78 -8.90 -10.34
C ASP A 119 -13.83 -8.00 -9.65
N THR A 120 -13.93 -8.08 -8.33
CA THR A 120 -14.95 -7.33 -7.58
C THR A 120 -14.45 -6.02 -6.98
N ALA A 121 -13.16 -5.68 -7.12
CA ALA A 121 -12.57 -4.54 -6.44
C ALA A 121 -12.35 -3.33 -7.36
N GLU A 122 -12.54 -2.14 -6.79
CA GLU A 122 -12.06 -0.90 -7.38
C GLU A 122 -10.72 -0.49 -6.76
N PHE A 123 -9.84 0.08 -7.58
CA PHE A 123 -8.52 0.57 -7.15
C PHE A 123 -8.36 2.05 -7.45
N PHE A 124 -7.57 2.72 -6.61
CA PHE A 124 -7.08 4.06 -6.88
C PHE A 124 -5.58 4.14 -6.59
N ASN A 125 -4.77 4.25 -7.62
CA ASN A 125 -3.31 4.31 -7.51
C ASN A 125 -2.83 5.78 -7.50
N VAL A 126 -2.31 6.23 -6.37
CA VAL A 126 -1.72 7.58 -6.18
C VAL A 126 -0.21 7.51 -6.42
N GLY A 127 0.29 8.19 -7.46
CA GLY A 127 1.70 8.11 -7.84
C GLY A 127 2.59 8.94 -6.93
N LYS A 128 3.73 8.36 -6.49
CA LYS A 128 4.73 9.01 -5.64
C LYS A 128 5.12 10.40 -6.14
N ASN A 129 5.51 10.49 -7.41
CA ASN A 129 6.15 11.67 -7.96
C ASN A 129 5.27 12.92 -7.86
N ASP A 130 3.94 12.81 -8.02
CA ASP A 130 3.03 13.96 -7.90
C ASP A 130 2.85 14.43 -6.45
N MET A 131 2.94 13.51 -5.50
CA MET A 131 2.72 13.82 -4.08
C MET A 131 3.91 14.53 -3.46
N ILE A 132 5.13 14.31 -3.98
CA ILE A 132 6.37 14.88 -3.41
C ILE A 132 6.83 16.20 -4.07
N VAL A 133 6.12 16.69 -5.08
CA VAL A 133 6.41 17.96 -5.79
C VAL A 133 5.33 19.01 -5.53
N PRO A 134 5.56 20.32 -5.82
CA PRO A 134 4.52 21.34 -5.83
C PRO A 134 3.32 21.02 -6.75
N ASN A 135 2.14 21.62 -6.50
CA ASN A 135 0.92 21.30 -7.25
C ASN A 135 0.99 21.61 -8.75
N ASP A 136 1.71 22.66 -9.13
CA ASP A 136 1.95 23.08 -10.51
C ASP A 136 2.95 22.19 -11.27
N HIS A 137 3.64 21.29 -10.58
CA HIS A 137 4.57 20.33 -11.17
C HIS A 137 4.02 18.89 -11.24
N MET A 138 2.77 18.66 -10.80
CA MET A 138 2.15 17.33 -10.92
C MET A 138 1.88 16.97 -12.38
N ALA A 139 2.10 15.71 -12.72
CA ALA A 139 1.90 15.20 -14.07
C ALA A 139 0.42 15.01 -14.44
N ARG A 140 -0.48 14.99 -13.44
CA ARG A 140 -1.92 14.79 -13.67
C ARG A 140 -2.80 15.43 -12.59
N PRO A 141 -4.09 15.64 -12.89
CA PRO A 141 -5.06 16.06 -11.88
C PRO A 141 -5.40 14.90 -10.93
N TRP A 142 -5.75 15.26 -9.70
CA TRP A 142 -6.22 14.36 -8.64
C TRP A 142 -7.53 14.87 -8.06
N PRO A 143 -8.39 14.00 -7.50
CA PRO A 143 -9.63 14.44 -6.85
C PRO A 143 -9.33 15.25 -5.58
N PRO A 144 -10.23 16.15 -5.15
CA PRO A 144 -10.03 16.99 -3.96
C PRO A 144 -9.61 16.19 -2.73
N ALA A 145 -10.24 15.04 -2.48
CA ALA A 145 -9.91 14.16 -1.35
C ALA A 145 -8.42 13.72 -1.31
N ILE A 146 -7.75 13.59 -2.45
CA ILE A 146 -6.31 13.29 -2.52
C ILE A 146 -5.48 14.56 -2.39
N LEU A 147 -5.89 15.65 -3.03
CA LEU A 147 -5.17 16.93 -2.97
C LEU A 147 -5.15 17.53 -1.56
N ASP A 148 -6.28 17.48 -0.86
CA ASP A 148 -6.42 17.96 0.52
C ASP A 148 -5.55 17.15 1.48
N SER A 149 -5.30 15.87 1.16
CA SER A 149 -4.43 14.97 1.91
C SER A 149 -3.02 14.86 1.33
N LYS A 150 -2.62 15.72 0.39
CA LYS A 150 -1.31 15.62 -0.27
C LYS A 150 -0.11 15.66 0.70
N PRO A 151 -0.07 16.53 1.73
CA PRO A 151 1.04 16.51 2.70
C PRO A 151 1.15 15.18 3.45
N LEU A 152 0.01 14.55 3.77
CA LEU A 152 -0.06 13.23 4.38
C LEU A 152 0.55 12.17 3.45
N PHE A 153 0.11 12.13 2.19
CA PHE A 153 0.69 11.21 1.19
C PHE A 153 2.19 11.42 1.04
N ALA A 154 2.65 12.68 0.93
CA ALA A 154 4.06 12.99 0.79
C ALA A 154 4.90 12.46 1.96
N ASN A 155 4.42 12.64 3.20
CA ASN A 155 5.11 12.16 4.39
C ASN A 155 5.13 10.62 4.45
N TYR A 156 3.96 9.98 4.28
CA TYR A 156 3.84 8.53 4.26
C TYR A 156 4.74 7.89 3.21
N ILE A 157 4.69 8.40 1.97
CA ILE A 157 5.46 7.90 0.83
C ILE A 157 6.97 8.02 1.09
N LYS A 158 7.44 9.17 1.59
CA LYS A 158 8.87 9.36 1.90
C LYS A 158 9.33 8.40 2.99
N THR A 159 8.54 8.22 4.04
CA THR A 159 8.87 7.32 5.15
C THR A 159 8.84 5.86 4.70
N ALA A 160 7.77 5.40 4.05
CA ALA A 160 7.66 4.04 3.54
C ALA A 160 8.79 3.72 2.55
N HIS A 161 9.13 4.65 1.65
CA HIS A 161 10.25 4.54 0.74
C HIS A 161 11.58 4.38 1.48
N SER A 162 11.85 5.17 2.51
CA SER A 162 13.08 5.05 3.30
C SER A 162 13.21 3.69 4.01
N VAL A 163 12.11 3.17 4.57
CA VAL A 163 12.07 1.86 5.23
C VAL A 163 12.26 0.73 4.23
N GLY A 164 11.56 0.79 3.08
CA GLY A 164 11.74 -0.18 1.99
C GLY A 164 13.18 -0.19 1.46
N LEU A 165 13.76 0.99 1.24
CA LEU A 165 15.15 1.11 0.79
C LEU A 165 16.15 0.58 1.82
N MET A 166 15.90 0.75 3.12
CA MET A 166 16.71 0.13 4.18
C MET A 166 16.66 -1.40 4.09
N ILE A 167 15.48 -1.99 3.93
CA ILE A 167 15.32 -3.43 3.76
C ILE A 167 16.06 -3.92 2.50
N LEU A 168 15.92 -3.21 1.38
CA LEU A 168 16.65 -3.54 0.15
C LEU A 168 18.17 -3.48 0.32
N LYS A 169 18.68 -2.51 1.09
CA LYS A 169 20.11 -2.42 1.41
C LYS A 169 20.58 -3.61 2.25
N ILE A 170 19.82 -4.01 3.26
CA ILE A 170 20.12 -5.22 4.06
C ILE A 170 20.20 -6.45 3.15
N LEU A 171 19.23 -6.64 2.27
CA LEU A 171 19.24 -7.75 1.33
C LEU A 171 20.43 -7.69 0.37
N ALA A 172 20.77 -6.49 -0.14
CA ALA A 172 21.94 -6.29 -0.99
C ALA A 172 23.24 -6.70 -0.28
N GLU A 173 23.45 -6.25 0.97
CA GLU A 173 24.64 -6.61 1.76
C GLU A 173 24.77 -8.13 1.93
N LYS A 174 23.67 -8.80 2.32
CA LYS A 174 23.65 -10.25 2.52
C LYS A 174 23.88 -11.04 1.22
N LEU A 175 23.52 -10.45 0.07
CA LEU A 175 23.77 -11.01 -1.26
C LEU A 175 25.16 -10.64 -1.83
N GLY A 176 25.97 -9.87 -1.11
CA GLY A 176 27.28 -9.41 -1.59
C GLY A 176 27.20 -8.34 -2.68
N ILE A 177 26.07 -7.64 -2.77
CA ILE A 177 25.83 -6.52 -3.68
C ILE A 177 26.12 -5.22 -2.94
N ASP A 178 26.76 -4.25 -3.61
CA ASP A 178 26.96 -2.92 -3.05
C ASP A 178 25.59 -2.27 -2.72
N PRO A 179 25.29 -1.92 -1.47
CA PRO A 179 24.02 -1.31 -1.07
C PRO A 179 23.73 0.03 -1.77
N SER A 180 24.78 0.70 -2.26
CA SER A 180 24.64 1.92 -3.05
C SER A 180 23.90 1.67 -4.36
N GLU A 181 23.96 0.47 -4.94
CA GLU A 181 23.19 0.11 -6.13
C GLU A 181 21.68 0.18 -5.89
N MET A 182 21.22 -0.22 -4.70
CA MET A 182 19.81 -0.10 -4.34
C MET A 182 19.41 1.37 -4.24
N ALA A 183 20.21 2.20 -3.55
CA ALA A 183 19.94 3.63 -3.43
C ALA A 183 19.93 4.35 -4.79
N ASN A 184 20.87 4.00 -5.66
CA ASN A 184 21.00 4.61 -6.99
C ASN A 184 19.82 4.26 -7.90
N ARG A 185 19.21 3.08 -7.75
CA ARG A 185 18.06 2.65 -8.56
C ARG A 185 16.71 3.12 -8.01
N HIS A 186 16.67 3.50 -6.74
CA HIS A 186 15.46 3.92 -6.03
C HIS A 186 15.54 5.39 -5.59
N ARG A 187 16.06 6.29 -6.44
CA ARG A 187 16.05 7.73 -6.12
C ARG A 187 14.61 8.23 -6.05
N ILE A 188 14.24 8.79 -4.91
CA ILE A 188 12.83 9.13 -4.63
C ILE A 188 12.30 10.22 -5.57
N GLU A 189 13.14 11.15 -6.03
CA GLU A 189 12.76 12.23 -6.93
C GLU A 189 12.58 11.78 -8.38
N GLU A 190 13.16 10.64 -8.78
CA GLU A 190 13.11 10.17 -10.17
C GLU A 190 11.73 9.60 -10.55
N PRO A 191 11.31 9.76 -11.82
CA PRO A 191 10.12 9.10 -12.34
C PRO A 191 10.18 7.59 -12.15
N SER A 192 9.15 7.00 -11.54
CA SER A 192 9.07 5.56 -11.29
C SER A 192 7.63 5.08 -11.19
N GLY A 193 7.41 3.77 -11.12
CA GLY A 193 6.10 3.18 -10.84
C GLY A 193 5.68 3.18 -9.37
N ASP A 194 6.46 3.78 -8.46
CA ASP A 194 6.14 3.85 -7.02
C ASP A 194 4.80 4.56 -6.78
N HIS A 195 3.91 3.91 -6.04
CA HIS A 195 2.56 4.37 -5.78
C HIS A 195 1.98 3.82 -4.49
N VAL A 196 1.00 4.55 -3.95
CA VAL A 196 0.06 4.03 -2.96
C VAL A 196 -1.16 3.50 -3.71
N ARG A 197 -1.44 2.20 -3.61
CA ARG A 197 -2.70 1.61 -4.09
C ARG A 197 -3.70 1.58 -2.95
N ILE A 198 -4.82 2.26 -3.15
CA ILE A 198 -5.98 2.13 -2.28
C ILE A 198 -6.96 1.17 -2.97
N THR A 199 -7.41 0.16 -2.25
CA THR A 199 -8.30 -0.89 -2.77
C THR A 199 -9.58 -0.91 -1.97
N ARG A 200 -10.73 -0.96 -2.66
CA ARG A 200 -12.03 -1.21 -2.04
C ARG A 200 -12.70 -2.40 -2.72
N GLY A 201 -12.94 -3.45 -1.95
CA GLY A 201 -13.79 -4.57 -2.35
C GLY A 201 -15.13 -4.50 -1.61
N PRO A 202 -16.22 -5.02 -2.19
CA PRO A 202 -17.48 -5.18 -1.48
C PRO A 202 -17.34 -6.20 -0.34
N PRO A 203 -18.21 -6.12 0.68
CA PRO A 203 -18.35 -7.19 1.65
C PRO A 203 -19.02 -8.41 0.99
N ARG A 204 -18.62 -9.60 1.43
CA ARG A 204 -19.26 -10.84 1.00
C ARG A 204 -20.72 -10.90 1.43
N GLU A 205 -21.62 -10.91 0.46
CA GLU A 205 -23.06 -11.02 0.70
C GLU A 205 -23.53 -12.47 0.86
N THR A 206 -22.87 -13.42 0.18
CA THR A 206 -23.26 -14.85 0.18
C THR A 206 -22.05 -15.79 0.16
N ASP A 207 -22.23 -17.01 0.68
CA ASP A 207 -21.22 -18.06 0.66
C ASP A 207 -20.88 -18.54 -0.76
N GLU A 208 -21.77 -18.35 -1.73
CA GLU A 208 -21.57 -18.79 -3.11
C GLU A 208 -20.77 -17.80 -3.96
N MET A 209 -20.60 -16.55 -3.50
CA MET A 209 -19.90 -15.51 -4.27
C MET A 209 -18.39 -15.68 -4.17
N PRO A 210 -17.68 -16.04 -5.27
CA PRO A 210 -16.22 -16.05 -5.28
C PRO A 210 -15.75 -14.60 -5.50
N GLU A 211 -15.63 -13.83 -4.42
CA GLU A 211 -15.10 -12.47 -4.49
C GLU A 211 -13.59 -12.51 -4.73
N ILE A 212 -13.18 -12.82 -5.96
CA ILE A 212 -11.79 -12.64 -6.34
C ILE A 212 -11.60 -11.14 -6.58
N GLN A 213 -11.23 -10.43 -5.52
CA GLN A 213 -10.93 -8.99 -5.58
C GLN A 213 -9.68 -8.72 -6.41
N THR A 214 -8.68 -9.60 -6.28
CA THR A 214 -7.45 -9.57 -7.08
C THR A 214 -7.07 -11.01 -7.42
N PRO A 215 -6.75 -11.34 -8.69
CA PRO A 215 -6.29 -12.68 -9.03
C PRO A 215 -4.96 -13.02 -8.34
N SER A 216 -4.63 -14.30 -8.24
CA SER A 216 -3.29 -14.72 -7.84
C SER A 216 -2.25 -14.12 -8.77
N HIS A 217 -1.29 -13.39 -8.22
CA HIS A 217 -0.26 -12.69 -8.97
C HIS A 217 1.01 -12.54 -8.12
N THR A 218 2.09 -12.15 -8.78
CA THR A 218 3.25 -11.52 -8.13
C THR A 218 3.20 -10.03 -8.44
N ASP A 219 3.56 -9.21 -7.46
CA ASP A 219 3.74 -7.78 -7.72
C ASP A 219 4.91 -7.53 -8.66
N PHE A 220 4.88 -6.37 -9.31
CA PHE A 220 6.00 -5.83 -10.07
C PHE A 220 6.67 -4.72 -9.27
N GLY A 221 7.98 -4.58 -9.41
CA GLY A 221 8.77 -3.60 -8.66
C GLY A 221 9.81 -4.30 -7.78
N THR A 222 10.34 -3.53 -6.83
CA THR A 222 11.41 -3.89 -5.91
C THR A 222 11.25 -3.10 -4.62
#